data_AF-A0A5K0VIE4-F1
#
_entry.id   AF-A0A5K0VIE4-F1
#
_cell.length_a   1.000
_cell.length_b   1.000
_cell.length_c   1.000
_cell.angle_alpha   90.00
_cell.angle_beta   90.00
_cell.angle_gamma   90.00
#
_symmetry.space_group_name_H-M   'P 1'
#
loop_
_entity.id
_entity.type
_entity.pdbx_description
1 polymer ?
#
loop_
_entity_poly.entity_id
_entity_poly.type
_entity_poly.pdbx_seq_one_letter_code
_entity_poly.pdbx_strand_id
1 'polypeptide(L)' 'CGYDQQSPQPTPVSATDGLMGLGNGKSSISSQLKEQGLVRNVIGHCISGQGGVGYLFFGDELVPSTGVTWIPMHRNPA' A
#
# COMPACT_ATOMS: atom_id res chain seq x y z
N CYS A 1 2.26 -4.25 16.42
CA CYS A 1 1.22 -4.17 17.48
C CYS A 1 -0.14 -4.09 16.82
N GLY A 2 -0.91 -5.17 16.81
CA GLY A 2 -2.23 -5.23 16.14
C GLY A 2 -2.52 -6.51 15.34
N TYR A 3 -1.61 -7.48 15.30
CA TYR A 3 -1.75 -8.73 14.54
C TYR A 3 -2.86 -9.64 15.11
N ASP A 4 -3.05 -9.65 16.43
CA ASP A 4 -4.01 -10.53 17.12
C ASP A 4 -5.21 -9.75 17.70
N GLN A 5 -5.90 -8.94 16.90
CA GLN A 5 -7.08 -8.18 17.35
C GLN A 5 -8.42 -8.93 17.19
N GLN A 6 -8.41 -10.25 17.34
CA GLN A 6 -9.62 -11.06 17.20
C GLN A 6 -10.40 -11.11 18.52
N SER A 7 -11.56 -10.45 18.56
CA SER A 7 -12.56 -10.64 19.63
C SER A 7 -13.50 -11.78 19.24
N PRO A 8 -13.93 -12.66 20.17
CA PRO A 8 -15.00 -13.61 19.89
C PRO A 8 -16.25 -12.85 19.45
N GLN A 9 -16.66 -13.04 18.19
CA GLN A 9 -17.82 -12.35 17.61
C GLN A 9 -18.86 -13.36 17.11
N PRO A 10 -20.16 -13.15 17.40
CA PRO A 10 -21.23 -14.09 17.04
C PRO A 10 -21.45 -14.26 15.52
N THR A 11 -20.93 -13.34 14.72
CA THR A 11 -21.05 -13.30 13.26
C THR A 11 -19.66 -13.36 12.63
N PRO A 12 -19.48 -14.04 11.48
CA PRO A 12 -18.20 -14.10 10.81
C PRO A 12 -17.69 -12.68 10.56
N VAL A 13 -16.58 -12.35 11.21
CA VAL A 13 -15.84 -11.11 11.03
C VAL A 13 -15.39 -11.01 9.58
N SER A 14 -15.35 -9.79 9.04
CA SER A 14 -14.68 -9.52 7.77
C SER A 14 -13.30 -10.20 7.78
N ALA A 15 -12.91 -10.84 6.67
CA ALA A 15 -11.65 -11.60 6.56
C ALA A 15 -10.38 -10.73 6.59
N THR A 16 -10.43 -9.57 7.25
CA THR A 16 -9.39 -8.54 7.26
C THR A 16 -9.13 -8.13 8.70
N ASP A 17 -7.95 -8.46 9.21
CA ASP A 17 -7.54 -8.17 10.60
C ASP A 17 -6.94 -6.76 10.79
N GLY A 18 -6.84 -5.96 9.73
CA GLY A 18 -6.24 -4.62 9.84
C GLY A 18 -6.28 -3.77 8.58
N LEU A 19 -5.70 -2.57 8.69
CA LEU A 19 -5.62 -1.58 7.62
C LEU A 19 -4.16 -1.31 7.25
N MET A 20 -3.86 -1.30 5.95
CA MET A 20 -2.55 -0.90 5.44
C MET A 20 -2.63 0.52 4.86
N GLY A 21 -2.03 1.48 5.57
CA GLY A 21 -1.95 2.86 5.08
C GLY A 21 -0.90 3.02 3.97
N LEU A 22 -1.28 3.62 2.84
CA LEU A 22 -0.41 3.92 1.69
C LEU A 22 0.03 5.39 1.62
N GLY A 23 -0.01 6.10 2.75
CA GLY A 23 0.41 7.50 2.83
C GLY A 23 1.93 7.69 2.69
N ASN A 24 2.38 8.93 2.48
CA ASN A 24 3.80 9.27 2.34
C ASN A 24 4.52 9.55 3.70
N GLY A 25 4.03 8.96 4.79
CA GLY A 25 4.61 9.12 6.13
C GLY A 25 5.73 8.11 6.39
N LYS A 26 6.63 8.39 7.34
CA LYS A 26 7.72 7.46 7.73
C LYS A 26 7.22 6.10 8.22
N SER A 27 6.04 6.06 8.82
CA SER A 27 5.40 4.82 9.27
C SER A 27 4.76 4.00 8.14
N SER A 28 4.69 4.52 6.91
CA SER A 28 4.19 3.77 5.76
C SER A 28 5.07 2.56 5.46
N ILE A 29 4.46 1.50 4.92
CA ILE A 29 5.19 0.27 4.59
C ILE A 29 6.28 0.52 3.55
N SER A 30 6.03 1.36 2.53
CA SER A 30 7.03 1.69 1.50
C SER A 30 8.22 2.46 2.06
N SER A 31 7.98 3.37 3.02
CA SER A 31 9.07 4.11 3.69
C SER A 31 9.92 3.19 4.55
N GLN A 32 9.31 2.29 5.32
CA GLN A 32 10.03 1.31 6.13
C GLN A 32 10.87 0.34 5.28
N LEU A 33 10.30 -0.17 4.18
CA LEU A 33 11.04 -1.05 3.25
C LEU A 33 12.22 -0.33 2.58
N LYS A 34 12.03 0.96 2.22
CA LYS A 34 13.10 1.81 1.71
C LYS A 34 14.19 2.07 2.76
N GLU A 35 13.83 2.25 4.03
CA GLU A 35 14.81 2.43 5.12
C GLU A 35 15.67 1.19 5.34
N GLN A 36 15.11 0.00 5.08
CA GLN A 36 15.83 -1.28 5.07
C GLN A 36 16.64 -1.51 3.78
N GLY A 37 16.56 -0.62 2.79
CA GLY A 37 17.27 -0.74 1.52
C GLY A 37 16.71 -1.77 0.55
N LEU A 38 15.50 -2.29 0.79
CA LEU A 38 14.91 -3.36 -0.01
C LEU A 38 14.32 -2.87 -1.34
N VAL A 39 13.69 -1.70 -1.33
CA VAL A 39 13.01 -1.11 -2.49
C VAL A 39 13.15 0.40 -2.50
N ARG A 40 12.88 1.04 -3.64
CA ARG A 40 12.67 2.50 -3.69
C ARG A 40 11.31 2.84 -3.06
N ASN A 41 11.17 4.06 -2.52
CA ASN A 41 9.91 4.53 -1.94
C ASN A 41 8.88 4.88 -3.04
N VAL A 42 8.36 3.85 -3.68
CA VAL A 42 7.40 3.90 -4.79
C VAL A 42 6.34 2.84 -4.51
N ILE A 43 5.09 3.18 -4.78
CA ILE A 43 3.94 2.27 -4.69
C ILE A 43 3.25 2.30 -6.04
N GLY A 44 2.94 1.14 -6.60
CA GLY A 44 2.08 1.00 -7.77
C GLY A 44 0.94 0.05 -7.48
N HIS A 45 -0.26 0.39 -7.97
CA HIS A 45 -1.43 -0.46 -7.78
C HIS A 45 -2.34 -0.42 -9.02
N CYS A 46 -3.04 -1.53 -9.24
CA CYS A 46 -4.17 -1.61 -10.13
C CYS A 46 -5.34 -2.18 -9.35
N ILE A 47 -6.40 -1.39 -9.20
CA ILE A 47 -7.60 -1.77 -8.44
C ILE A 47 -8.65 -2.25 -9.43
N SER A 48 -9.21 -3.44 -9.19
CA SER A 48 -10.30 -3.97 -10.02
C SER A 48 -11.61 -3.24 -9.70
N GLY A 49 -12.29 -2.71 -10.71
CA GLY A 49 -13.57 -2.00 -10.54
C GLY A 49 -14.78 -2.91 -10.30
N GLN A 50 -14.68 -4.21 -10.58
CA GLN A 50 -15.81 -5.16 -10.54
C GLN A 50 -15.57 -6.38 -9.65
N GLY A 51 -14.67 -6.26 -8.65
CA GLY A 51 -14.41 -7.35 -7.71
C GLY A 51 -13.53 -8.49 -8.26
N GLY A 52 -12.74 -8.22 -9.30
CA GLY A 52 -11.70 -9.12 -9.80
C GLY A 52 -10.35 -8.94 -9.13
N VAL A 53 -9.33 -9.60 -9.66
CA VAL A 53 -7.96 -9.51 -9.13
C VAL A 53 -7.32 -8.20 -9.55
N GLY A 54 -6.82 -7.44 -8.57
CA GLY A 54 -5.93 -6.32 -8.76
C GLY A 54 -4.50 -6.69 -8.36
N TYR A 55 -3.59 -5.72 -8.40
CA TYR A 55 -2.25 -5.89 -7.88
C TYR A 55 -1.79 -4.65 -7.09
N LEU A 56 -0.88 -4.89 -6.16
CA LEU A 56 -0.17 -3.87 -5.39
C LEU A 56 1.29 -4.29 -5.36
N PHE A 57 2.21 -3.37 -5.68
CA PHE A 57 3.64 -3.60 -5.58
C PHE A 57 4.35 -2.43 -4.89
N PHE A 58 5.52 -2.74 -4.33
CA PHE A 58 6.43 -1.78 -3.70
C PHE A 58 7.74 -1.74 -4.48
N GLY A 59 8.29 -0.55 -4.68
CA GLY A 59 9.49 -0.34 -5.48
C GLY A 59 9.20 0.14 -6.90
N ASP A 60 10.26 0.31 -7.67
CA ASP A 60 10.27 0.96 -8.98
C ASP A 60 10.47 -0.02 -10.15
N GLU A 61 10.69 -1.31 -9.88
CA GLU A 61 10.98 -2.32 -10.91
C GLU A 61 9.84 -2.51 -11.91
N LEU A 62 8.59 -2.40 -11.45
CA LEU A 62 7.39 -2.58 -12.28
C LEU A 62 6.81 -1.27 -12.79
N VAL A 63 7.51 -0.14 -12.62
CA VAL A 63 7.08 1.16 -13.14
C VAL A 63 7.28 1.18 -14.66
N PRO A 64 6.21 1.32 -15.47
CA PRO A 64 6.35 1.33 -16.93
C PRO A 64 7.16 2.54 -17.39
N SER A 65 8.10 2.32 -18.31
CA SER A 65 8.87 3.40 -18.96
C SER A 65 8.05 4.19 -19.99
N THR A 66 6.97 3.62 -20.49
CA THR A 66 6.07 4.19 -21.51
C THR A 66 4.61 3.98 -21.15
N GLY A 67 3.72 4.84 -21.63
CA GLY A 67 2.27 4.70 -21.42
C GLY A 67 1.75 5.20 -20.05
N VAL A 68 2.61 5.87 -19.27
CA VAL A 68 2.27 6.53 -18.01
C VAL A 68 2.39 8.04 -18.17
N THR A 69 1.37 8.76 -17.71
CA THR A 69 1.41 10.22 -17.59
C THR A 69 1.68 10.59 -16.14
N TRP A 70 2.68 11.44 -15.91
CA TRP A 70 3.11 11.82 -14.57
C TRP A 70 2.58 13.20 -14.18
N ILE A 71 2.20 13.33 -12.92
CA ILE A 71 1.91 14.62 -12.28
C ILE A 71 2.70 14.72 -10.97
N PRO A 72 3.16 15.92 -10.58
CA PRO A 72 3.82 16.10 -9.28
C PRO A 72 2.89 15.74 -8.13
N MET A 73 3.36 14.91 -7.20
CA MET A 73 2.62 14.67 -5.96
C MET A 73 2.67 15.92 -5.08
N HIS A 74 1.50 16.42 -4.68
CA HIS A 74 1.41 17.53 -3.74
C HIS A 74 1.96 17.10 -2.38
N ARG A 75 3.04 17.74 -1.93
CA ARG A 75 3.55 17.57 -0.57
C ARG A 75 2.85 18.61 0.29
N ASN A 76 1.84 18.20 1.06
CA ASN A 76 1.39 19.08 2.13
C ASN A 76 2.46 19.05 3.23
N PRO A 77 3.15 20.15 3.56
CA PRO A 77 4.03 20.18 4.72
C PRO A 77 3.14 20.01 5.95
N ALA A 78 3.23 18.82 6.57
CA ALA A 78 2.73 18.62 7.92
C ALA A 78 3.61 19.39 8.91
#